data_AF-A0A0G1T7A1-F1
#
_entry.id   AF-A0A0G1T7A1-F1
#
_cell.length_a   1.000
_cell.length_b   1.000
_cell.length_c   1.000
_cell.angle_alpha   90.00
_cell.angle_beta   90.00
_cell.angle_gamma   90.00
#
_symmetry.space_group_name_H-M   'P 1'
#
loop_
_entity.id
_entity.type
_entity.pdbx_description
1 polymer ?
#
loop_
_entity_poly.entity_id
_entity_poly.type
_entity_poly.pdbx_seq_one_letter_code
_entity_poly.pdbx_strand_id
1 'polypeptide(L)'
;MPDLSRRAGSPIAEVVERILSLPDFKDLDVIEVPEIVPADISFDLFDFPSDHPARGKSDTYYVDDRHILRTHTTVMWFYYLQEPDVKRKMEANEPVGCFSYGKVYRKDEIDRNHMNVFHQIDGWYLAPKDKKIIGKEELSDALRGIARAVFGPDANLKIFPDTFPYTDPSLQMEVEKNGKWLEVLGSGVVKSSVLEKFGVDSSKWNGWAFGPGIERLAMVSMDLPDIRLLWSEDPRVKKQLRIGSKFFEVSKYPPIVRDISFIVRKTFIPNDYFDLVRDTGKDLVEEVVLLDKYENADKFGKDNISYAYRITYRSLVRTLTTPEVDAIHKKLEAVTAKVFEAKIR
;
A
#
# COMPACT_ATOMS: atom_id res chain seq x y z
N MET A 1 -3.99 7.61 -11.57
CA MET A 1 -2.51 7.68 -11.62
C MET A 1 -1.99 6.56 -12.52
N PRO A 2 -0.88 6.75 -13.26
CA PRO A 2 -0.30 5.68 -14.08
C PRO A 2 0.23 4.54 -13.20
N ASP A 3 0.18 3.30 -13.71
CA ASP A 3 0.81 2.15 -13.07
C ASP A 3 2.33 2.23 -13.26
N LEU A 4 3.06 2.49 -12.18
CA LEU A 4 4.52 2.61 -12.18
C LEU A 4 5.22 1.26 -12.16
N SER A 5 4.55 0.19 -11.76
CA SER A 5 5.12 -1.18 -11.73
C SER A 5 5.31 -1.78 -13.13
N ARG A 6 4.64 -1.19 -14.13
CA ARG A 6 4.71 -1.60 -15.55
C ARG A 6 5.29 -0.51 -16.46
N ARG A 7 5.73 0.62 -15.90
CA ARG A 7 6.23 1.76 -16.67
C ARG A 7 7.74 1.62 -16.92
N ALA A 8 8.14 1.59 -18.18
CA ALA A 8 9.56 1.55 -18.56
C ALA A 8 10.35 2.71 -17.91
N GLY A 9 11.51 2.39 -17.32
CA GLY A 9 12.38 3.35 -16.63
C GLY A 9 11.87 3.81 -15.26
N SER A 10 10.78 3.22 -14.75
CA SER A 10 10.32 3.45 -13.39
C SER A 10 11.15 2.65 -12.38
N PRO A 11 11.56 3.24 -11.24
CA PRO A 11 12.19 2.47 -10.17
C PRO A 11 11.24 1.42 -9.57
N ILE A 12 9.93 1.62 -9.67
CA ILE A 12 8.93 0.64 -9.21
C ILE A 12 8.93 -0.61 -10.10
N ALA A 13 9.01 -0.43 -11.43
CA ALA A 13 9.16 -1.54 -12.37
C ALA A 13 10.50 -2.25 -12.20
N GLU A 14 11.59 -1.50 -11.96
CA GLU A 14 12.91 -2.08 -11.68
C GLU A 14 12.91 -2.98 -10.43
N VAL A 15 12.21 -2.58 -9.35
CA VAL A 15 12.06 -3.45 -8.16
C VAL A 15 11.33 -4.74 -8.50
N VAL A 16 10.25 -4.68 -9.28
CA VAL A 16 9.54 -5.88 -9.76
C VAL A 16 10.47 -6.79 -10.54
N GLU A 17 11.19 -6.25 -11.53
CA GLU A 17 12.13 -7.01 -12.37
C GLU A 17 13.22 -7.69 -11.52
N ARG A 18 13.80 -6.98 -10.54
CA ARG A 18 14.81 -7.51 -9.62
C ARG A 18 14.27 -8.66 -8.77
N ILE A 19 13.04 -8.56 -8.28
CA ILE A 19 12.41 -9.63 -7.49
C ILE A 19 12.12 -10.84 -8.38
N LEU A 20 11.44 -10.65 -9.51
CA LEU A 20 11.07 -11.75 -10.41
C LEU A 20 12.29 -12.48 -11.02
N SER A 21 13.44 -11.79 -11.11
CA SER A 21 14.70 -12.38 -11.61
C SER A 21 15.44 -13.24 -10.59
N LEU A 22 14.95 -13.35 -9.36
CA LEU A 22 15.59 -14.20 -8.35
C LEU A 22 15.53 -15.68 -8.78
N PRO A 23 16.64 -16.44 -8.69
CA PRO A 23 16.68 -17.83 -9.12
C PRO A 23 15.62 -18.74 -8.47
N ASP A 24 15.30 -18.48 -7.20
CA ASP A 24 14.30 -19.23 -6.44
C ASP A 24 12.87 -19.00 -6.95
N PHE A 25 12.66 -17.97 -7.76
CA PHE A 25 11.35 -17.53 -8.26
C PHE A 25 11.15 -17.81 -9.75
N LYS A 26 12.15 -18.37 -10.44
CA LYS A 26 12.16 -18.57 -11.90
C LYS A 26 11.00 -19.42 -12.43
N ASP A 27 10.49 -20.35 -11.60
CA ASP A 27 9.45 -21.32 -11.97
C ASP A 27 8.05 -20.89 -11.47
N LEU A 28 7.94 -19.69 -10.87
CA LEU A 28 6.67 -19.16 -10.40
C LEU A 28 5.96 -18.41 -11.52
N ASP A 29 4.66 -18.67 -11.63
CA ASP A 29 3.81 -18.02 -12.63
C ASP A 29 3.67 -16.52 -12.29
N VAL A 30 3.40 -15.68 -13.30
CA VAL A 30 3.07 -14.26 -13.08
C VAL A 30 1.66 -14.04 -13.61
N ILE A 31 0.73 -13.68 -12.73
CA ILE A 31 -0.66 -13.49 -13.10
C ILE A 31 -1.10 -12.04 -12.89
N GLU A 32 -2.08 -11.63 -13.69
CA GLU A 32 -2.78 -10.36 -13.52
C GLU A 32 -4.17 -10.64 -12.96
N VAL A 33 -4.55 -9.86 -11.96
CA VAL A 33 -5.85 -10.00 -11.29
C VAL A 33 -6.65 -8.71 -11.46
N PRO A 34 -7.99 -8.76 -11.38
CA PRO A 34 -8.82 -7.57 -11.45
C PRO A 34 -8.46 -6.55 -10.36
N GLU A 35 -8.58 -5.25 -10.68
CA GLU A 35 -8.45 -4.18 -9.69
C GLU A 35 -9.73 -4.01 -8.86
N ILE A 36 -10.90 -4.32 -9.44
CA ILE A 36 -12.19 -4.37 -8.74
C ILE A 36 -12.46 -5.83 -8.39
N VAL A 37 -12.59 -6.12 -7.10
CA VAL A 37 -12.79 -7.48 -6.58
C VAL A 37 -13.96 -7.53 -5.59
N PRO A 38 -14.65 -8.67 -5.46
CA PRO A 38 -15.59 -8.89 -4.38
C PRO A 38 -14.94 -8.74 -3.00
N ALA A 39 -15.61 -8.07 -2.06
CA ALA A 39 -15.10 -7.81 -0.73
C ALA A 39 -14.92 -9.10 0.09
N ASP A 40 -15.80 -10.08 -0.08
CA ASP A 40 -15.70 -11.41 0.54
C ASP A 40 -14.44 -12.16 0.07
N ILE A 41 -14.13 -12.12 -1.22
CA ILE A 41 -12.87 -12.67 -1.76
C ILE A 41 -11.66 -11.95 -1.15
N SER A 42 -11.71 -10.62 -1.00
CA SER A 42 -10.58 -9.84 -0.50
C SER A 42 -10.35 -9.97 1.01
N PHE A 43 -11.38 -10.32 1.78
CA PHE A 43 -11.33 -10.29 3.24
C PHE A 43 -11.75 -11.61 3.90
N ASP A 44 -12.89 -12.20 3.53
CA ASP A 44 -13.44 -13.41 4.20
C ASP A 44 -12.56 -14.62 3.96
N LEU A 45 -12.09 -14.80 2.73
CA LEU A 45 -11.17 -15.89 2.38
C LEU A 45 -9.81 -15.76 3.09
N PHE A 46 -9.43 -14.53 3.46
CA PHE A 46 -8.17 -14.21 4.11
C PHE A 46 -8.28 -14.01 5.63
N ASP A 47 -9.32 -14.59 6.26
CA ASP A 47 -9.49 -14.59 7.73
C ASP A 47 -9.59 -13.19 8.37
N PHE A 48 -9.86 -12.13 7.61
CA PHE A 48 -10.12 -10.83 8.21
C PHE A 48 -11.40 -10.91 9.07
N PRO A 49 -11.38 -10.52 10.36
CA PRO A 49 -12.60 -10.41 11.17
C PRO A 49 -13.63 -9.48 10.53
N SER A 50 -14.93 -9.73 10.73
CA SER A 50 -16.01 -8.91 10.14
C SER A 50 -15.97 -7.44 10.55
N ASP A 51 -15.43 -7.16 11.74
CA ASP A 51 -15.23 -5.83 12.32
C ASP A 51 -13.81 -5.28 12.10
N HIS A 52 -12.99 -5.94 11.29
CA HIS A 52 -11.62 -5.51 11.02
C HIS A 52 -11.59 -4.12 10.34
N PRO A 53 -10.76 -3.16 10.79
CA PRO A 53 -10.72 -1.80 10.25
C PRO A 53 -10.56 -1.73 8.73
N ALA A 54 -9.70 -2.59 8.15
CA ALA A 54 -9.49 -2.67 6.71
C ALA A 54 -10.77 -2.97 5.90
N ARG A 55 -11.84 -3.52 6.50
CA ARG A 55 -13.14 -3.70 5.82
C ARG A 55 -13.97 -2.41 5.79
N GLY A 56 -13.70 -1.47 6.68
CA GLY A 56 -14.48 -0.25 6.83
C GLY A 56 -14.42 0.64 5.58
N LYS A 57 -15.52 1.36 5.32
CA LYS A 57 -15.57 2.40 4.26
C LYS A 57 -14.61 3.57 4.54
N SER A 58 -14.06 3.65 5.75
CA SER A 58 -12.99 4.59 6.11
C SER A 58 -11.67 4.26 5.44
N ASP A 59 -11.36 2.98 5.23
CA ASP A 59 -10.02 2.54 4.82
C ASP A 59 -10.04 1.93 3.41
N THR A 60 -11.22 1.49 2.96
CA THR A 60 -11.41 0.81 1.67
C THR A 60 -12.36 1.56 0.75
N TYR A 61 -11.99 1.61 -0.53
CA TYR A 61 -12.83 2.14 -1.60
C TYR A 61 -13.83 1.09 -2.08
N TYR A 62 -15.09 1.22 -1.65
CA TYR A 62 -16.21 0.44 -2.16
C TYR A 62 -16.74 1.07 -3.46
N VAL A 63 -16.85 0.29 -4.53
CA VAL A 63 -17.46 0.73 -5.79
C VAL A 63 -18.98 0.48 -5.79
N ASP A 64 -19.42 -0.52 -5.03
CA ASP A 64 -20.82 -0.82 -4.70
C ASP A 64 -20.88 -1.57 -3.35
N ASP A 65 -22.04 -2.15 -3.00
CA ASP A 65 -22.23 -2.84 -1.71
C ASP A 65 -21.45 -4.17 -1.59
N ARG A 66 -20.90 -4.70 -2.68
CA ARG A 66 -20.23 -6.01 -2.73
C ARG A 66 -18.80 -5.95 -3.25
N HIS A 67 -18.45 -4.94 -4.02
CA HIS A 67 -17.14 -4.84 -4.68
C HIS A 67 -16.32 -3.66 -4.16
N ILE A 68 -15.01 -3.86 -4.14
CA ILE A 68 -14.01 -2.89 -3.72
C ILE A 68 -12.95 -2.72 -4.80
N LEU A 69 -12.27 -1.57 -4.80
CA LEU A 69 -10.92 -1.53 -5.35
C LEU A 69 -10.00 -2.32 -4.41
N ARG A 70 -9.25 -3.28 -4.93
CA ARG A 70 -8.42 -4.19 -4.12
C ARG A 70 -7.46 -3.40 -3.23
N THR A 71 -7.41 -3.78 -1.96
CA THR A 71 -6.49 -3.16 -0.98
C THR A 71 -5.14 -3.85 -0.93
N HIS A 72 -5.04 -5.02 -1.57
CA HIS A 72 -3.81 -5.81 -1.70
C HIS A 72 -3.84 -6.70 -2.94
N THR A 73 -2.66 -7.13 -3.40
CA THR A 73 -2.51 -8.08 -4.52
C THR A 73 -2.69 -9.53 -4.10
N THR A 74 -2.74 -9.84 -2.79
CA THR A 74 -2.84 -11.20 -2.24
C THR A 74 -4.13 -11.90 -2.68
N VAL A 75 -5.17 -11.13 -3.04
CA VAL A 75 -6.39 -11.63 -3.69
C VAL A 75 -6.13 -12.55 -4.89
N MET A 76 -4.92 -12.50 -5.46
CA MET A 76 -4.43 -13.42 -6.47
C MET A 76 -4.56 -14.90 -6.13
N TRP A 77 -4.53 -15.28 -4.85
CA TRP A 77 -4.64 -16.70 -4.47
C TRP A 77 -5.94 -17.31 -4.97
N PHE A 78 -7.04 -16.55 -4.87
CA PHE A 78 -8.35 -16.96 -5.37
C PHE A 78 -8.28 -17.27 -6.87
N TYR A 79 -7.81 -16.30 -7.66
CA TYR A 79 -7.79 -16.39 -9.12
C TYR A 79 -6.82 -17.48 -9.60
N TYR A 80 -5.61 -17.53 -9.01
CA TYR A 80 -4.59 -18.51 -9.37
C TYR A 80 -5.07 -19.95 -9.18
N LEU A 81 -5.73 -20.25 -8.05
CA LEU A 81 -6.27 -21.58 -7.80
C LEU A 81 -7.44 -21.95 -8.72
N GLN A 82 -8.07 -21.00 -9.40
CA GLN A 82 -9.12 -21.31 -10.38
C GLN A 82 -8.57 -21.74 -11.73
N GLU A 83 -7.31 -21.44 -12.04
CA GLU A 83 -6.68 -21.75 -13.32
C GLU A 83 -6.63 -23.27 -13.57
N PRO A 84 -7.12 -23.76 -14.73
CA PRO A 84 -7.16 -25.19 -15.03
C PRO A 84 -5.80 -25.87 -14.93
N ASP A 85 -4.74 -25.19 -15.35
CA ASP A 85 -3.38 -25.73 -15.33
C ASP A 85 -2.85 -25.89 -13.90
N VAL A 86 -3.21 -24.95 -13.00
CA VAL A 86 -2.86 -25.02 -11.58
C VAL A 86 -3.58 -26.17 -10.91
N LYS A 87 -4.89 -26.34 -11.19
CA LYS A 87 -5.67 -27.49 -10.70
C LYS A 87 -5.05 -28.82 -11.12
N ARG A 88 -4.66 -28.96 -12.40
CA ARG A 88 -3.98 -30.17 -12.91
C ARG A 88 -2.65 -30.44 -12.21
N LYS A 89 -1.80 -29.41 -12.02
CA LYS A 89 -0.53 -29.53 -11.28
C LYS A 89 -0.78 -30.00 -9.84
N MET A 90 -1.76 -29.40 -9.16
CA MET A 90 -2.10 -29.80 -7.78
C MET A 90 -2.66 -31.23 -7.68
N GLU A 91 -3.50 -31.66 -8.63
CA GLU A 91 -3.97 -33.05 -8.73
C GLU A 91 -2.82 -34.04 -8.96
N ALA A 92 -1.81 -33.63 -9.71
CA ALA A 92 -0.56 -34.37 -9.91
C ALA A 92 0.42 -34.28 -8.71
N ASN A 93 -0.01 -33.67 -7.59
CA ASN A 93 0.80 -33.43 -6.41
C ASN A 93 2.07 -32.60 -6.71
N GLU A 94 2.03 -31.66 -7.64
CA GLU A 94 3.17 -30.80 -8.02
C GLU A 94 3.11 -29.45 -7.29
N PRO A 95 4.25 -28.90 -6.80
CA PRO A 95 4.26 -27.56 -6.24
C PRO A 95 3.76 -26.50 -7.23
N VAL A 96 3.07 -25.49 -6.72
CA VAL A 96 2.51 -24.38 -7.51
C VAL A 96 2.81 -23.06 -6.82
N GLY A 97 3.00 -22.00 -7.57
CA GLY A 97 3.10 -20.67 -6.99
C GLY A 97 3.11 -19.58 -8.04
N CYS A 98 2.78 -18.37 -7.62
CA CYS A 98 2.67 -17.24 -8.51
C CYS A 98 3.08 -15.92 -7.84
N PHE A 99 3.27 -14.92 -8.70
CA PHE A 99 3.29 -13.51 -8.36
C PHE A 99 2.11 -12.78 -8.97
N SER A 100 1.69 -11.73 -8.28
CA SER A 100 0.85 -10.66 -8.84
C SER A 100 1.39 -9.34 -8.36
N TYR A 101 1.45 -8.37 -9.27
CA TYR A 101 1.87 -7.01 -8.94
C TYR A 101 1.05 -5.98 -9.71
N GLY A 102 0.95 -4.80 -9.11
CA GLY A 102 0.24 -3.67 -9.71
C GLY A 102 -0.33 -2.74 -8.65
N LYS A 103 -1.20 -1.84 -9.10
CA LYS A 103 -1.86 -0.87 -8.21
C LYS A 103 -2.73 -1.55 -7.16
N VAL A 104 -2.72 -0.98 -5.97
CA VAL A 104 -3.63 -1.25 -4.87
C VAL A 104 -4.14 0.08 -4.30
N TYR A 105 -5.27 0.03 -3.62
CA TYR A 105 -6.05 1.21 -3.27
C TYR A 105 -6.40 1.21 -1.80
N ARG A 106 -6.05 2.27 -1.07
CA ARG A 106 -6.40 2.43 0.34
C ARG A 106 -6.73 3.89 0.61
N LYS A 107 -7.76 4.12 1.41
CA LYS A 107 -8.02 5.47 1.93
C LYS A 107 -7.08 5.68 3.11
N ASP A 108 -6.14 6.60 2.93
CA ASP A 108 -5.07 6.83 3.89
C ASP A 108 -4.74 8.32 4.00
N GLU A 109 -3.98 8.65 5.04
CA GLU A 109 -3.47 9.99 5.35
C GLU A 109 -2.69 10.59 4.18
N ILE A 110 -2.64 11.91 4.09
CA ILE A 110 -1.78 12.61 3.14
C ILE A 110 -0.53 13.05 3.87
N ASP A 111 0.57 12.37 3.60
CA ASP A 111 1.90 12.75 4.04
C ASP A 111 2.95 12.32 2.99
N ARG A 112 4.23 12.36 3.37
CA ARG A 112 5.34 12.02 2.48
C ARG A 112 5.54 10.53 2.23
N ASN A 113 4.87 9.65 2.98
CA ASN A 113 5.00 8.21 2.91
C ASN A 113 3.73 7.51 2.41
N HIS A 114 2.57 8.19 2.45
CA HIS A 114 1.27 7.61 2.16
C HIS A 114 0.63 8.20 0.89
N MET A 115 0.13 7.32 0.05
CA MET A 115 -0.66 7.63 -1.14
C MET A 115 -1.85 6.69 -1.22
N ASN A 116 -2.99 7.21 -1.68
CA ASN A 116 -4.19 6.39 -1.80
C ASN A 116 -4.14 5.35 -2.93
N VAL A 117 -3.20 5.54 -3.87
CA VAL A 117 -2.85 4.59 -4.91
C VAL A 117 -1.35 4.35 -4.86
N PHE A 118 -0.96 3.11 -4.61
CA PHE A 118 0.43 2.65 -4.58
C PHE A 118 0.51 1.24 -5.16
N HIS A 119 1.68 0.60 -5.15
CA HIS A 119 1.88 -0.70 -5.81
C HIS A 119 2.35 -1.76 -4.81
N GLN A 120 1.87 -2.98 -5.00
CA GLN A 120 2.38 -4.16 -4.32
C GLN A 120 2.87 -5.19 -5.33
N ILE A 121 3.76 -6.07 -4.85
CA ILE A 121 4.13 -7.32 -5.51
C ILE A 121 3.99 -8.42 -4.47
N ASP A 122 3.02 -9.30 -4.65
CA ASP A 122 2.81 -10.41 -3.74
C ASP A 122 3.30 -11.70 -4.38
N GLY A 123 3.99 -12.51 -3.59
CA GLY A 123 4.46 -13.84 -3.95
C GLY A 123 3.78 -14.88 -3.08
N TRP A 124 3.37 -15.98 -3.70
CA TRP A 124 2.74 -17.10 -3.02
C TRP A 124 3.23 -18.43 -3.56
N TYR A 125 3.56 -19.34 -2.67
CA TYR A 125 4.05 -20.66 -3.02
C TYR A 125 3.37 -21.72 -2.16
N LEU A 126 2.92 -22.80 -2.81
CA LEU A 126 2.36 -23.99 -2.18
C LEU A 126 3.14 -25.23 -2.59
N ALA A 127 3.39 -26.09 -1.62
CA ALA A 127 3.96 -27.41 -1.84
C ALA A 127 3.19 -28.50 -1.09
N PRO A 128 3.16 -29.73 -1.61
CA PRO A 128 2.76 -30.89 -0.83
C PRO A 128 3.73 -31.13 0.32
N LYS A 129 3.20 -31.42 1.51
CA LYS A 129 3.99 -31.67 2.73
C LYS A 129 4.90 -32.89 2.63
N ASP A 130 4.53 -33.89 1.85
CA ASP A 130 5.35 -35.07 1.58
C ASP A 130 6.56 -34.74 0.69
N LYS A 131 6.46 -33.69 -0.13
CA LYS A 131 7.58 -33.17 -0.94
C LYS A 131 8.42 -32.15 -0.19
N LYS A 132 7.78 -31.22 0.54
CA LYS A 132 8.47 -30.13 1.23
C LYS A 132 7.69 -29.63 2.43
N ILE A 133 8.37 -29.51 3.57
CA ILE A 133 7.83 -28.82 4.74
C ILE A 133 8.26 -27.36 4.70
N ILE A 134 7.31 -26.47 4.45
CA ILE A 134 7.51 -25.02 4.47
C ILE A 134 7.33 -24.50 5.89
N GLY A 135 8.33 -23.76 6.36
CA GLY A 135 8.34 -23.10 7.66
C GLY A 135 9.02 -21.74 7.60
N LYS A 136 9.33 -21.19 8.77
CA LYS A 136 9.93 -19.84 8.89
C LYS A 136 11.25 -19.69 8.15
N GLU A 137 12.11 -20.70 8.13
CA GLU A 137 13.45 -20.58 7.55
C GLU A 137 13.39 -20.44 6.03
N GLU A 138 12.61 -21.30 5.37
CA GLU A 138 12.37 -21.24 3.92
C GLU A 138 11.81 -19.87 3.49
N LEU A 139 10.82 -19.36 4.23
CA LEU A 139 10.31 -18.03 4.00
C LEU A 139 11.42 -16.98 4.21
N SER A 140 12.18 -17.09 5.30
CA SER A 140 13.26 -16.13 5.61
C SER A 140 14.32 -16.08 4.52
N ASP A 141 14.65 -17.20 3.87
CA ASP A 141 15.57 -17.24 2.73
C ASP A 141 15.03 -16.48 1.52
N ALA A 142 13.74 -16.67 1.18
CA ALA A 142 13.08 -15.89 0.15
C ALA A 142 13.11 -14.38 0.45
N LEU A 143 12.85 -13.99 1.71
CA LEU A 143 12.90 -12.58 2.14
C LEU A 143 14.31 -12.00 2.05
N ARG A 144 15.34 -12.76 2.46
CA ARG A 144 16.75 -12.35 2.33
C ARG A 144 17.14 -12.15 0.87
N GLY A 145 16.65 -13.02 -0.04
CA GLY A 145 16.82 -12.87 -1.48
C GLY A 145 16.27 -11.54 -2.00
N ILE A 146 15.03 -11.22 -1.63
CA ILE A 146 14.37 -9.94 -1.98
C ILE A 146 15.16 -8.75 -1.44
N ALA A 147 15.54 -8.79 -0.17
CA ALA A 147 16.31 -7.71 0.45
C ALA A 147 17.63 -7.46 -0.31
N ARG A 148 18.37 -8.52 -0.66
CA ARG A 148 19.62 -8.40 -1.40
C ARG A 148 19.42 -7.89 -2.83
N ALA A 149 18.36 -8.31 -3.50
CA ALA A 149 18.03 -7.84 -4.85
C ALA A 149 17.74 -6.33 -4.89
N VAL A 150 17.08 -5.79 -3.85
CA VAL A 150 16.64 -4.38 -3.80
C VAL A 150 17.69 -3.46 -3.16
N PHE A 151 18.32 -3.90 -2.07
CA PHE A 151 19.19 -3.07 -1.23
C PHE A 151 20.69 -3.37 -1.41
N GLY A 152 21.03 -4.43 -2.15
CA GLY A 152 22.40 -4.86 -2.41
C GLY A 152 22.85 -6.04 -1.53
N PRO A 153 23.98 -6.68 -1.87
CA PRO A 153 24.44 -7.91 -1.22
C PRO A 153 24.74 -7.74 0.28
N ASP A 154 25.14 -6.54 0.70
CA ASP A 154 25.51 -6.21 2.08
C ASP A 154 24.33 -5.66 2.92
N ALA A 155 23.09 -5.82 2.44
CA ALA A 155 21.91 -5.34 3.13
C ALA A 155 21.79 -5.96 4.53
N ASN A 156 21.78 -5.09 5.55
CA ASN A 156 21.57 -5.49 6.93
C ASN A 156 20.07 -5.56 7.23
N LEU A 157 19.58 -6.75 7.60
CA LEU A 157 18.15 -7.02 7.75
C LEU A 157 17.84 -7.75 9.06
N LYS A 158 16.62 -7.53 9.55
CA LYS A 158 16.03 -8.27 10.67
C LYS A 158 14.69 -8.84 10.23
N ILE A 159 14.44 -10.08 10.65
CA ILE A 159 13.15 -10.74 10.48
C ILE A 159 12.65 -11.08 11.87
N PHE A 160 11.44 -10.65 12.21
CA PHE A 160 10.84 -10.88 13.52
C PHE A 160 9.33 -11.14 13.40
N PRO A 161 8.72 -11.71 14.45
CA PRO A 161 7.30 -12.03 14.43
C PRO A 161 6.41 -10.80 14.25
N ASP A 162 5.31 -11.01 13.53
CA ASP A 162 4.21 -10.05 13.40
C ASP A 162 2.87 -10.80 13.42
N THR A 163 1.75 -10.16 13.13
CA THR A 163 0.42 -10.77 13.04
C THR A 163 -0.34 -10.29 11.80
N PHE A 164 -0.60 -11.23 10.88
CA PHE A 164 -1.53 -11.01 9.77
C PHE A 164 -2.72 -11.99 9.85
N PRO A 165 -3.90 -11.60 9.34
CA PRO A 165 -5.08 -12.45 9.40
C PRO A 165 -4.92 -13.81 8.73
N TYR A 166 -4.15 -13.90 7.64
CA TYR A 166 -4.07 -15.08 6.78
C TYR A 166 -2.77 -15.90 6.87
N THR A 167 -1.84 -15.53 7.75
CA THR A 167 -0.57 -16.26 7.96
C THR A 167 -0.28 -16.53 9.43
N ASP A 168 0.26 -17.71 9.73
CA ASP A 168 0.77 -18.09 11.03
C ASP A 168 1.84 -19.19 10.90
N PRO A 169 3.07 -18.97 11.40
CA PRO A 169 3.58 -17.71 11.93
C PRO A 169 3.66 -16.60 10.87
N SER A 170 3.34 -15.38 11.29
CA SER A 170 3.55 -14.15 10.52
C SER A 170 4.91 -13.52 10.87
N LEU A 171 5.58 -12.97 9.86
CA LEU A 171 6.91 -12.36 9.96
C LEU A 171 6.91 -11.01 9.24
N GLN A 172 7.60 -10.04 9.82
CA GLN A 172 7.95 -8.79 9.15
C GLN A 172 9.46 -8.70 8.95
N MET A 173 9.86 -7.99 7.89
CA MET A 173 11.25 -7.71 7.60
C MET A 173 11.53 -6.21 7.68
N GLU A 174 12.57 -5.87 8.42
CA GLU A 174 13.16 -4.53 8.48
C GLU A 174 14.54 -4.53 7.82
N VAL A 175 14.89 -3.41 7.21
CA VAL A 175 16.23 -3.15 6.67
C VAL A 175 16.84 -1.93 7.37
N GLU A 176 18.12 -2.00 7.69
CA GLU A 176 18.85 -0.88 8.27
C GLU A 176 19.33 0.08 7.18
N LYS A 177 19.00 1.36 7.36
CA LYS A 177 19.44 2.45 6.49
C LYS A 177 19.77 3.66 7.35
N ASN A 178 20.99 4.19 7.20
CA ASN A 178 21.44 5.41 7.90
C ASN A 178 21.25 5.35 9.43
N GLY A 179 21.51 4.19 10.05
CA GLY A 179 21.35 3.94 11.49
C GLY A 179 19.92 3.71 11.95
N LYS A 180 18.95 3.57 11.04
CA LYS A 180 17.53 3.37 11.36
C LYS A 180 17.03 2.06 10.77
N TRP A 181 16.24 1.32 11.55
CA TRP A 181 15.51 0.15 11.07
C TRP A 181 14.18 0.58 10.47
N LEU A 182 13.89 0.11 9.26
CA LEU A 182 12.73 0.51 8.49
C LEU A 182 11.99 -0.76 8.05
N GLU A 183 10.73 -0.89 8.46
CA GLU A 183 9.84 -1.96 7.99
C GLU A 183 9.64 -1.83 6.47
N VAL A 184 9.77 -2.93 5.75
CA VAL A 184 9.68 -2.95 4.28
C VAL A 184 8.79 -4.07 3.71
N LEU A 185 8.48 -5.10 4.50
CA LEU A 185 7.79 -6.29 3.99
C LEU A 185 7.08 -7.06 5.11
N GLY A 186 5.81 -7.39 4.89
CA GLY A 186 5.05 -8.37 5.66
C GLY A 186 4.95 -9.72 4.93
N SER A 187 4.94 -10.82 5.71
CA SER A 187 4.96 -12.18 5.20
C SER A 187 4.48 -13.21 6.23
N GLY A 188 4.36 -14.46 5.82
CA GLY A 188 4.21 -15.56 6.77
C GLY A 188 3.96 -16.91 6.12
N VAL A 189 3.90 -17.94 6.95
CA VAL A 189 3.45 -19.28 6.55
C VAL A 189 1.93 -19.24 6.45
N VAL A 190 1.38 -19.79 5.38
CA VAL A 190 -0.06 -19.71 5.10
C VAL A 190 -0.85 -20.48 6.17
N LYS A 191 -1.89 -19.88 6.74
CA LYS A 191 -2.74 -20.55 7.73
C LYS A 191 -3.51 -21.72 7.12
N SER A 192 -3.63 -22.81 7.87
CA SER A 192 -4.48 -23.94 7.49
C SER A 192 -5.93 -23.54 7.28
N SER A 193 -6.49 -22.67 8.14
CA SER A 193 -7.87 -22.16 8.00
C SER A 193 -8.12 -21.46 6.66
N VAL A 194 -7.13 -20.73 6.17
CA VAL A 194 -7.20 -20.04 4.88
C VAL A 194 -7.10 -21.03 3.72
N LEU A 195 -6.17 -21.99 3.79
CA LEU A 195 -6.09 -23.04 2.75
C LEU A 195 -7.43 -23.79 2.60
N GLU A 196 -8.06 -24.18 3.72
CA GLU A 196 -9.34 -24.88 3.69
C GLU A 196 -10.45 -24.02 3.05
N LYS A 197 -10.48 -22.70 3.30
CA LYS A 197 -11.42 -21.78 2.66
C LYS A 197 -11.25 -21.69 1.15
N PHE A 198 -10.03 -21.90 0.66
CA PHE A 198 -9.71 -21.99 -0.76
C PHE A 198 -9.93 -23.40 -1.35
N GLY A 199 -10.39 -24.37 -0.55
CA GLY A 199 -10.58 -25.76 -0.97
C GLY A 199 -9.27 -26.54 -1.08
N VAL A 200 -8.19 -26.06 -0.46
CA VAL A 200 -6.88 -26.73 -0.43
C VAL A 200 -6.74 -27.50 0.88
N ASP A 201 -6.61 -28.83 0.80
CA ASP A 201 -6.46 -29.73 1.95
C ASP A 201 -5.18 -29.38 2.73
N SER A 202 -5.36 -28.67 3.85
CA SER A 202 -4.28 -28.17 4.69
C SER A 202 -3.55 -29.28 5.46
N SER A 203 -4.08 -30.51 5.46
CA SER A 203 -3.35 -31.67 5.97
C SER A 203 -2.27 -32.12 5.00
N LYS A 204 -2.45 -31.89 3.69
CA LYS A 204 -1.53 -32.29 2.62
C LYS A 204 -0.67 -31.17 2.06
N TRP A 205 -1.14 -29.94 2.09
CA TRP A 205 -0.44 -28.78 1.51
C TRP A 205 0.02 -27.80 2.58
N ASN A 206 1.11 -27.10 2.29
CA ASN A 206 1.60 -25.96 3.05
C ASN A 206 2.14 -24.89 2.10
N GLY A 207 2.47 -23.72 2.63
CA GLY A 207 2.92 -22.60 1.81
C GLY A 207 3.48 -21.44 2.60
N TRP A 208 4.11 -20.53 1.87
CA TRP A 208 4.48 -19.21 2.38
C TRP A 208 3.93 -18.12 1.45
N ALA A 209 3.79 -16.92 1.99
CA ALA A 209 3.44 -15.74 1.22
C ALA A 209 4.17 -14.49 1.74
N PHE A 210 4.36 -13.52 0.86
CA PHE A 210 4.80 -12.17 1.19
C PHE A 210 4.13 -11.13 0.30
N GLY A 211 4.12 -9.87 0.73
CA GLY A 211 3.50 -8.78 -0.04
C GLY A 211 4.03 -7.39 0.29
N PRO A 212 5.28 -7.04 -0.06
CA PRO A 212 5.82 -5.71 0.16
C PRO A 212 5.11 -4.63 -0.68
N GLY A 213 5.02 -3.43 -0.10
CA GLY A 213 4.77 -2.20 -0.86
C GLY A 213 6.01 -1.83 -1.66
N ILE A 214 5.88 -1.67 -2.98
CA ILE A 214 7.01 -1.43 -3.88
C ILE A 214 7.58 -0.03 -3.65
N GLU A 215 6.74 0.96 -3.39
CA GLU A 215 7.17 2.31 -3.03
C GLU A 215 8.04 2.32 -1.78
N ARG A 216 7.67 1.54 -0.76
CA ARG A 216 8.45 1.44 0.47
C ARG A 216 9.85 0.89 0.20
N LEU A 217 9.94 -0.19 -0.58
CA LEU A 217 11.23 -0.75 -1.03
C LEU A 217 12.07 0.27 -1.80
N ALA A 218 11.46 0.94 -2.78
CA ALA A 218 12.13 1.92 -3.62
C ALA A 218 12.61 3.15 -2.83
N MET A 219 11.74 3.70 -1.96
CA MET A 219 12.04 4.87 -1.14
C MET A 219 13.18 4.59 -0.17
N VAL A 220 13.16 3.45 0.54
CA VAL A 220 14.25 3.07 1.45
C VAL A 220 15.55 2.83 0.70
N SER A 221 15.49 2.19 -0.48
CA SER A 221 16.68 1.92 -1.30
C SER A 221 17.36 3.22 -1.72
N MET A 222 16.57 4.21 -2.15
CA MET A 222 17.04 5.48 -2.67
C MET A 222 17.20 6.61 -1.64
N ASP A 223 16.81 6.41 -0.38
CA ASP A 223 16.70 7.51 0.61
C ASP A 223 15.77 8.63 0.10
N LEU A 224 14.64 8.23 -0.53
CA LEU A 224 13.70 9.14 -1.17
C LEU A 224 12.81 9.79 -0.11
N PRO A 225 12.81 11.12 0.03
CA PRO A 225 12.17 11.80 1.17
C PRO A 225 10.65 11.97 1.02
N ASP A 226 10.11 11.71 -0.16
CA ASP A 226 8.71 11.96 -0.50
C ASP A 226 8.25 11.01 -1.61
N ILE A 227 7.20 10.24 -1.33
CA ILE A 227 6.61 9.27 -2.25
C ILE A 227 6.16 9.91 -3.57
N ARG A 228 5.73 11.18 -3.55
CA ARG A 228 5.26 11.91 -4.74
C ARG A 228 6.35 12.05 -5.80
N LEU A 229 7.63 12.00 -5.40
CA LEU A 229 8.78 12.07 -6.33
C LEU A 229 8.79 10.91 -7.34
N LEU A 230 8.19 9.76 -7.01
CA LEU A 230 8.09 8.61 -7.91
C LEU A 230 7.22 8.88 -9.15
N TRP A 231 6.29 9.84 -9.05
CA TRP A 231 5.47 10.30 -10.18
C TRP A 231 5.96 11.63 -10.78
N SER A 232 7.12 12.14 -10.35
CA SER A 232 7.64 13.41 -10.86
C SER A 232 8.06 13.30 -12.33
N GLU A 233 7.64 14.27 -13.14
CA GLU A 233 8.12 14.41 -14.51
C GLU A 233 9.33 15.35 -14.65
N ASP A 234 9.87 15.87 -13.54
CA ASP A 234 11.06 16.72 -13.54
C ASP A 234 12.31 15.92 -13.97
N PRO A 235 13.00 16.28 -15.08
CA PRO A 235 14.20 15.58 -15.53
C PRO A 235 15.31 15.49 -14.47
N ARG A 236 15.40 16.47 -13.57
CA ARG A 236 16.38 16.52 -12.48
C ARG A 236 16.09 15.44 -11.42
N VAL A 237 14.82 15.11 -11.21
CA VAL A 237 14.37 14.03 -10.32
C VAL A 237 14.51 12.69 -11.04
N LYS A 238 13.93 12.55 -12.23
CA LYS A 238 13.90 11.28 -12.99
C LYS A 238 15.28 10.67 -13.19
N LYS A 239 16.31 11.48 -13.50
CA LYS A 239 17.68 10.99 -13.71
C LYS A 239 18.32 10.36 -12.46
N GLN A 240 17.78 10.65 -11.27
CA GLN A 240 18.25 10.17 -9.98
C GLN A 240 17.44 8.98 -9.44
N LEU A 241 16.24 8.70 -9.99
CA LEU A 241 15.40 7.58 -9.58
C LEU A 241 16.01 6.26 -10.05
N ARG A 242 16.97 5.73 -9.29
CA ARG A 242 17.68 4.48 -9.57
C ARG A 242 17.84 3.68 -8.29
N ILE A 243 17.35 2.43 -8.29
CA ILE A 243 17.40 1.56 -7.12
C ILE A 243 18.87 1.34 -6.68
N GLY A 244 19.13 1.49 -5.39
CA GLY A 244 20.45 1.38 -4.77
C GLY A 244 21.27 2.70 -4.77
N SER A 245 20.80 3.75 -5.43
CA SER A 245 21.48 5.06 -5.45
C SER A 245 20.80 6.05 -4.52
N LYS A 246 21.60 6.77 -3.72
CA LYS A 246 21.08 7.86 -2.88
C LYS A 246 20.51 9.00 -3.74
N PHE A 247 19.30 9.41 -3.45
CA PHE A 247 18.67 10.58 -4.03
C PHE A 247 19.22 11.86 -3.39
N PHE A 248 19.55 12.85 -4.22
CA PHE A 248 19.93 14.19 -3.78
C PHE A 248 18.82 15.18 -4.16
N GLU A 249 18.29 15.89 -3.17
CA GLU A 249 17.23 16.84 -3.39
C GLU A 249 17.65 17.95 -4.37
N VAL A 250 16.83 18.16 -5.39
CA VAL A 250 17.14 19.07 -6.50
C VAL A 250 16.83 20.54 -6.18
N SER A 251 15.96 20.81 -5.19
CA SER A 251 15.67 22.09 -4.53
C SER A 251 14.51 21.90 -3.53
N LYS A 252 14.61 22.42 -2.30
CA LYS A 252 13.43 22.55 -1.40
C LYS A 252 12.72 23.87 -1.68
N TYR A 253 11.52 23.81 -2.24
CA TYR A 253 10.67 24.99 -2.37
C TYR A 253 9.97 25.28 -1.03
N PRO A 254 9.84 26.56 -0.63
CA PRO A 254 9.20 26.89 0.64
C PRO A 254 7.72 26.44 0.63
N PRO A 255 7.23 25.86 1.74
CA PRO A 255 5.81 25.52 1.85
C PRO A 255 4.97 26.78 2.07
N ILE A 256 3.70 26.70 1.72
CA ILE A 256 2.66 27.61 2.20
C ILE A 256 1.68 26.77 3.01
N VAL A 257 1.39 27.21 4.23
CA VAL A 257 0.51 26.50 5.16
C VAL A 257 -0.82 27.24 5.27
N ARG A 258 -1.93 26.51 5.26
CA ARG A 258 -3.26 27.03 5.57
C ARG A 258 -3.97 26.08 6.51
N ASP A 259 -4.65 26.65 7.50
CA ASP A 259 -5.50 25.89 8.40
C ASP A 259 -6.95 26.07 7.93
N ILE A 260 -7.72 24.99 7.99
CA ILE A 260 -9.16 24.99 7.70
C ILE A 260 -9.88 24.36 8.88
N SER A 261 -10.90 25.04 9.39
CA SER A 261 -11.77 24.49 10.43
C SER A 261 -13.21 24.45 9.94
N PHE A 262 -13.92 23.39 10.31
CA PHE A 262 -15.30 23.22 9.91
C PHE A 262 -16.08 22.35 10.89
N ILE A 263 -17.39 22.55 10.91
CA ILE A 263 -18.35 21.76 11.68
C ILE A 263 -19.10 20.86 10.71
N VAL A 264 -19.15 19.57 11.03
CA VAL A 264 -19.82 18.51 10.24
C VAL A 264 -20.61 17.60 11.16
N ARG A 265 -21.51 16.79 10.58
CA ARG A 265 -22.22 15.74 11.31
C ARG A 265 -21.26 14.66 11.80
N LYS A 266 -21.59 14.00 12.90
CA LYS A 266 -20.81 12.89 13.47
C LYS A 266 -20.69 11.65 12.56
N THR A 267 -21.49 11.58 11.51
CA THR A 267 -21.39 10.55 10.46
C THR A 267 -20.22 10.77 9.49
N PHE A 268 -19.50 11.90 9.61
CA PHE A 268 -18.34 12.22 8.80
C PHE A 268 -17.20 11.19 8.99
N ILE A 269 -16.63 10.76 7.87
CA ILE A 269 -15.49 9.84 7.83
C ILE A 269 -14.23 10.66 7.49
N PRO A 270 -13.26 10.81 8.42
CA PRO A 270 -12.08 11.65 8.21
C PRO A 270 -11.29 11.33 6.94
N ASN A 271 -11.17 10.05 6.57
CA ASN A 271 -10.39 9.67 5.40
C ASN A 271 -11.03 10.11 4.07
N ASP A 272 -12.35 10.29 4.02
CA ASP A 272 -13.03 10.87 2.84
C ASP A 272 -12.59 12.32 2.60
N TYR A 273 -12.16 13.02 3.66
CA TYR A 273 -11.65 14.38 3.55
C TYR A 273 -10.30 14.43 2.86
N PHE A 274 -9.44 13.44 3.10
CA PHE A 274 -8.14 13.36 2.42
C PHE A 274 -8.34 13.20 0.91
N ASP A 275 -9.30 12.40 0.47
CA ASP A 275 -9.61 12.30 -0.96
C ASP A 275 -10.08 13.64 -1.55
N LEU A 276 -10.95 14.36 -0.83
CA LEU A 276 -11.38 15.69 -1.24
C LEU A 276 -10.20 16.66 -1.39
N VAL A 277 -9.26 16.62 -0.44
CA VAL A 277 -8.05 17.46 -0.45
C VAL A 277 -7.15 17.06 -1.62
N ARG A 278 -6.92 15.76 -1.87
CA ARG A 278 -6.14 15.25 -3.01
C ARG A 278 -6.75 15.69 -4.34
N ASP A 279 -8.07 15.58 -4.51
CA ASP A 279 -8.73 15.96 -5.76
C ASP A 279 -8.69 17.47 -6.00
N THR A 280 -8.75 18.26 -4.93
CA THR A 280 -8.78 19.72 -5.02
C THR A 280 -7.39 20.31 -5.23
N GLY A 281 -6.41 19.88 -4.44
CA GLY A 281 -5.05 20.43 -4.42
C GLY A 281 -4.01 19.61 -5.21
N LYS A 282 -4.34 18.38 -5.60
CA LYS A 282 -3.51 17.48 -6.42
C LYS A 282 -2.11 17.30 -5.84
N ASP A 283 -1.10 17.33 -6.71
CA ASP A 283 0.32 17.17 -6.40
C ASP A 283 0.92 18.33 -5.59
N LEU A 284 0.16 19.41 -5.37
CA LEU A 284 0.62 20.54 -4.58
C LEU A 284 0.42 20.34 -3.08
N VAL A 285 -0.45 19.41 -2.66
CA VAL A 285 -0.62 19.07 -1.24
C VAL A 285 0.49 18.11 -0.84
N GLU A 286 1.30 18.53 0.12
CA GLU A 286 2.37 17.70 0.70
C GLU A 286 1.87 16.92 1.91
N GLU A 287 1.04 17.55 2.74
CA GLU A 287 0.67 16.99 4.03
C GLU A 287 -0.66 17.58 4.50
N VAL A 288 -1.45 16.74 5.17
CA VAL A 288 -2.66 17.16 5.90
C VAL A 288 -2.59 16.61 7.31
N VAL A 289 -2.54 17.49 8.30
CA VAL A 289 -2.45 17.13 9.73
C VAL A 289 -3.74 17.52 10.44
N LEU A 290 -4.35 16.59 11.18
CA LEU A 290 -5.43 16.91 12.11
C LEU A 290 -4.86 17.69 13.30
N LEU A 291 -5.25 18.96 13.44
CA LEU A 291 -4.83 19.81 14.55
C LEU A 291 -5.71 19.62 15.78
N ASP A 292 -7.03 19.57 15.57
CA ASP A 292 -7.99 19.49 16.66
C ASP A 292 -9.28 18.79 16.21
N LYS A 293 -9.89 18.07 17.16
CA LYS A 293 -11.18 17.42 17.04
C LYS A 293 -11.97 17.73 18.31
N TYR A 294 -13.05 18.50 18.17
CA TYR A 294 -13.77 19.03 19.33
C TYR A 294 -15.28 18.83 19.21
N GLU A 295 -15.87 18.24 20.24
CA GLU A 295 -17.31 18.08 20.41
C GLU A 295 -17.84 19.04 21.47
N ASN A 296 -18.88 19.80 21.13
CA ASN A 296 -19.57 20.67 22.07
C ASN A 296 -21.02 20.85 21.64
N ALA A 297 -21.93 20.19 22.35
CA ALA A 297 -23.35 20.19 22.04
C ALA A 297 -23.98 21.59 22.10
N ASP A 298 -23.54 22.43 23.04
CA ASP A 298 -24.08 23.78 23.21
C ASP A 298 -23.64 24.71 22.08
N LYS A 299 -22.44 24.52 21.54
CA LYS A 299 -21.89 25.35 20.46
C LYS A 299 -22.28 24.88 19.07
N PHE A 300 -22.34 23.57 18.84
CA PHE A 300 -22.46 23.00 17.50
C PHE A 300 -23.73 22.16 17.30
N GLY A 301 -24.44 21.81 18.38
CA GLY A 301 -25.50 20.80 18.37
C GLY A 301 -24.95 19.39 18.67
N LYS A 302 -25.81 18.53 19.22
CA LYS A 302 -25.44 17.19 19.72
C LYS A 302 -24.92 16.24 18.63
N ASP A 303 -25.37 16.45 17.40
CA ASP A 303 -25.08 15.59 16.24
C ASP A 303 -23.89 16.07 15.42
N ASN A 304 -23.25 17.17 15.85
CA ASN A 304 -22.16 17.80 15.13
C ASN A 304 -20.84 17.72 15.90
N ILE A 305 -19.77 17.85 15.13
CA ILE A 305 -18.39 17.82 15.61
C ILE A 305 -17.55 18.79 14.79
N SER A 306 -16.58 19.43 15.43
CA SER A 306 -15.64 20.34 14.80
C SER A 306 -14.34 19.61 14.49
N TYR A 307 -13.84 19.81 13.28
CA TYR A 307 -12.49 19.41 12.87
C TYR A 307 -11.68 20.66 12.51
N ALA A 308 -10.38 20.63 12.80
CA ALA A 308 -9.41 21.60 12.31
C ALA A 308 -8.23 20.86 11.69
N TYR A 309 -7.94 21.14 10.42
CA TYR A 309 -6.84 20.55 9.69
C TYR A 309 -5.84 21.62 9.28
N ARG A 310 -4.55 21.28 9.33
CA ARG A 310 -3.46 22.01 8.71
C ARG A 310 -3.12 21.38 7.38
N ILE A 311 -3.07 22.18 6.34
CA ILE A 311 -2.70 21.73 4.99
C ILE A 311 -1.41 22.41 4.58
N THR A 312 -0.39 21.61 4.30
CA THR A 312 0.90 22.05 3.79
C THR A 312 0.90 21.94 2.27
N TYR A 313 0.98 23.09 1.60
CA TYR A 313 1.13 23.16 0.15
C TYR A 313 2.61 23.31 -0.21
N ARG A 314 3.14 22.38 -1.00
CA ARG A 314 4.50 22.48 -1.55
C ARG A 314 4.57 21.76 -2.89
N SER A 315 4.98 22.49 -3.93
CA SER A 315 5.32 21.91 -5.22
C SER A 315 6.72 21.30 -5.20
N LEU A 316 6.89 20.18 -5.90
CA LEU A 316 8.17 19.53 -6.10
C LEU A 316 9.08 20.23 -7.13
N VAL A 317 8.55 21.18 -7.90
CA VAL A 317 9.25 21.71 -9.10
C VAL A 317 9.34 23.25 -9.16
N ARG A 318 8.63 23.98 -8.30
CA ARG A 318 8.66 25.45 -8.26
C ARG A 318 8.22 26.02 -6.92
N THR A 319 8.55 27.28 -6.67
CA THR A 319 7.97 28.04 -5.55
C THR A 319 6.49 28.29 -5.81
N LEU A 320 5.67 28.09 -4.78
CA LEU A 320 4.27 28.48 -4.79
C LEU A 320 4.11 29.94 -4.35
N THR A 321 3.14 30.63 -4.93
CA THR A 321 2.74 31.99 -4.59
C THR A 321 1.56 31.97 -3.63
N THR A 322 1.43 33.00 -2.80
CA THR A 322 0.26 33.13 -1.91
C THR A 322 -1.07 33.16 -2.69
N PRO A 323 -1.23 33.94 -3.78
CA PRO A 323 -2.51 34.01 -4.50
C PRO A 323 -2.95 32.68 -5.11
N GLU A 324 -2.02 31.86 -5.62
CA GLU A 324 -2.41 30.55 -6.18
C GLU A 324 -2.85 29.58 -5.09
N VAL A 325 -2.16 29.56 -3.93
CA VAL A 325 -2.53 28.69 -2.81
C VAL A 325 -3.84 29.13 -2.19
N ASP A 326 -4.08 30.44 -2.05
CA ASP A 326 -5.33 30.97 -1.54
C ASP A 326 -6.51 30.63 -2.46
N ALA A 327 -6.32 30.65 -3.78
CA ALA A 327 -7.35 30.24 -4.72
C ALA A 327 -7.70 28.74 -4.58
N ILE A 328 -6.69 27.88 -4.41
CA ILE A 328 -6.89 26.44 -4.18
C ILE A 328 -7.57 26.20 -2.83
N HIS A 329 -7.12 26.90 -1.78
CA HIS A 329 -7.65 26.73 -0.43
C HIS A 329 -9.11 27.19 -0.34
N LYS A 330 -9.45 28.33 -0.96
CA LYS A 330 -10.84 28.80 -1.04
C LYS A 330 -11.73 27.85 -1.83
N LYS A 331 -11.19 27.22 -2.89
CA LYS A 331 -11.90 26.15 -3.59
C LYS A 331 -12.14 24.96 -2.66
N LEU A 332 -11.13 24.56 -1.89
CA LEU A 332 -11.26 23.49 -0.91
C LEU A 332 -12.35 23.80 0.12
N GLU A 333 -12.35 24.98 0.73
CA GLU A 333 -13.43 25.41 1.64
C GLU A 333 -14.82 25.28 1.02
N ALA A 334 -14.99 25.76 -0.22
CA ALA A 334 -16.26 25.70 -0.93
C ALA A 334 -16.70 24.25 -1.21
N VAL A 335 -15.77 23.38 -1.60
CA VAL A 335 -16.08 21.98 -1.87
C VAL A 335 -16.32 21.21 -0.57
N THR A 336 -15.59 21.49 0.50
CA THR A 336 -15.81 20.94 1.85
C THR A 336 -17.22 21.26 2.34
N ALA A 337 -17.63 22.53 2.23
CA ALA A 337 -18.99 22.95 2.59
C ALA A 337 -20.07 22.23 1.75
N LYS A 338 -19.81 22.04 0.46
CA LYS A 338 -20.76 21.41 -0.47
C LYS A 338 -20.88 19.90 -0.26
N VAL A 339 -19.75 19.19 -0.18
CA VAL A 339 -19.71 17.72 -0.18
C VAL A 339 -20.07 17.15 1.19
N PHE A 340 -19.63 17.80 2.26
CA PHE A 340 -19.87 17.31 3.63
C PHE A 340 -20.96 18.08 4.37
N GLU A 341 -21.72 18.95 3.68
CA GLU A 341 -22.66 19.90 4.30
C GLU A 341 -22.01 20.69 5.44
N ALA A 342 -20.70 20.95 5.31
CA ALA A 342 -19.88 21.49 6.39
C ALA A 342 -20.11 23.00 6.55
N LYS A 343 -20.06 23.47 7.79
CA LYS A 343 -19.98 24.91 8.09
C LYS A 343 -18.52 25.29 8.34
N ILE A 344 -17.90 25.97 7.37
CA ILE A 344 -16.54 26.51 7.48
C ILE A 344 -16.47 27.57 8.59
N ARG A 345 -15.34 27.62 9.31
CA ARG A 345 -15.08 28.54 10.42
C ARG A 345 -13.65 29.06 10.39
#